data_AF-A0A377D402-F1
#
_entry.id   AF-A0A377D402-F1
#
_cell.length_a   1.000
_cell.length_b   1.000
_cell.length_c   1.000
_cell.angle_alpha   90.00
_cell.angle_beta   90.00
_cell.angle_gamma   90.00
#
_symmetry.space_group_name_H-M   'P 1'
#
loop_
_entity.id
_entity.type
_entity.pdbx_description
1 polymer ?
#
loop_
_entity_poly.entity_id
_entity_poly.type
_entity_poly.pdbx_seq_one_letter_code
_entity_poly.pdbx_strand_id
1 'polypeptide(L)'
;MVQYTLPAGATAARTAEVNRQIVDWFLINEKANTDVIFTVDGFSFSGSGQNTGMAFVSLKNWSQRKGAENTAQAIALRATKELGTIRDATVFAMTPPAVEWAGAKQWFYV
;
A
#
# COMPACT_ATOMS: atom_id res chain seq x y z
N MET A 1 2.08 -3.39 -1.69
CA MET A 1 1.39 -3.12 -0.41
C MET A 1 1.62 -1.68 -0.02
N VAL A 2 0.66 -1.05 0.64
CA VAL A 2 0.72 0.33 1.10
C VAL A 2 0.38 0.33 2.57
N GLN A 3 1.20 0.96 3.39
CA GLN A 3 0.94 1.12 4.82
C GLN A 3 0.70 2.60 5.08
N TYR A 4 -0.26 2.91 5.94
CA TYR A 4 -0.53 4.28 6.33
C TYR A 4 -0.75 4.37 7.84
N THR A 5 -0.10 5.34 8.45
CA THR A 5 -0.16 5.57 9.89
C THR A 5 -0.40 7.05 10.16
N LEU A 6 -1.45 7.34 10.91
CA LEU A 6 -1.81 8.67 11.37
C LEU A 6 -1.14 8.93 12.74
N PRO A 7 -0.98 10.21 13.14
CA PRO A 7 -0.49 10.56 14.46
C PRO A 7 -1.27 9.92 15.61
N ALA A 8 -0.60 9.75 16.75
CA ALA A 8 -1.23 9.22 17.96
C ALA A 8 -2.46 10.06 18.34
N GLY A 9 -3.58 9.38 18.65
CA GLY A 9 -4.85 10.02 18.96
C GLY A 9 -5.79 10.24 17.77
N ALA A 10 -5.38 9.87 16.55
CA ALA A 10 -6.30 9.81 15.41
C ALA A 10 -7.36 8.72 15.60
N THR A 11 -8.61 9.05 15.30
CA THR A 11 -9.74 8.14 15.39
C THR A 11 -9.83 7.25 14.15
N ALA A 12 -10.52 6.10 14.28
CA ALA A 12 -10.77 5.21 13.15
C ALA A 12 -11.46 5.92 11.96
N ALA A 13 -12.30 6.93 12.23
CA ALA A 13 -12.95 7.71 11.18
C ALA A 13 -11.96 8.54 10.34
N ARG A 14 -10.92 9.13 10.97
CA ARG A 14 -9.87 9.85 10.23
C ARG A 14 -9.01 8.90 9.42
N THR A 15 -8.72 7.73 9.97
CA THR A 15 -7.97 6.67 9.26
C THR A 15 -8.75 6.18 8.05
N ALA A 16 -10.07 5.95 8.18
CA ALA A 16 -10.93 5.57 7.07
C ALA A 16 -11.01 6.63 5.97
N GLU A 17 -10.93 7.92 6.33
CA GLU A 17 -10.91 9.01 5.35
C GLU A 17 -9.60 9.04 4.55
N VAL A 18 -8.46 8.86 5.23
CA VAL A 18 -7.16 8.70 4.55
C VAL A 18 -7.17 7.46 3.66
N ASN A 19 -7.74 6.35 4.15
CA ASN A 19 -7.89 5.12 3.38
C ASN A 19 -8.69 5.37 2.08
N ARG A 20 -9.81 6.10 2.15
CA ARG A 20 -10.56 6.49 0.95
C ARG A 20 -9.72 7.28 -0.04
N GLN A 21 -8.95 8.28 0.41
CA GLN A 21 -8.08 9.06 -0.48
C GLN A 21 -7.03 8.18 -1.17
N ILE A 22 -6.46 7.22 -0.45
CA ILE A 22 -5.52 6.23 -1.02
C ILE A 22 -6.23 5.40 -2.09
N VAL A 23 -7.41 4.87 -1.78
CA VAL A 23 -8.20 4.05 -2.71
C VAL A 23 -8.55 4.84 -3.96
N ASP A 24 -9.08 6.05 -3.82
CA ASP A 24 -9.48 6.90 -4.92
C ASP A 24 -8.29 7.23 -5.82
N TRP A 25 -7.13 7.53 -5.25
CA TRP A 25 -5.92 7.76 -6.04
C TRP A 25 -5.53 6.54 -6.87
N PHE A 26 -5.55 5.33 -6.31
CA PHE A 26 -5.25 4.11 -7.06
C PHE A 26 -6.29 3.79 -8.14
N LEU A 27 -7.57 4.09 -7.88
CA LEU A 27 -8.68 3.84 -8.80
C LEU A 27 -8.81 4.89 -9.90
N ILE A 28 -8.30 6.11 -9.69
CA ILE A 28 -8.37 7.21 -10.65
C ILE A 28 -7.04 7.32 -11.41
N ASN A 29 -5.92 7.56 -10.70
CA ASN A 29 -4.63 7.87 -11.30
C ASN A 29 -3.93 6.61 -11.83
N GLU A 30 -4.09 5.48 -11.14
CA GLU A 30 -3.46 4.21 -11.49
C GLU A 30 -4.46 3.19 -12.07
N LYS A 31 -5.65 3.63 -12.51
CA LYS A 31 -6.71 2.75 -13.06
C LYS A 31 -6.23 1.81 -14.18
N ALA A 32 -5.28 2.28 -14.98
CA ALA A 32 -4.70 1.49 -16.06
C ALA A 32 -3.91 0.30 -15.52
N ASN A 33 -3.26 0.45 -14.36
CA ASN A 33 -2.34 -0.51 -13.75
C ASN A 33 -2.98 -1.34 -12.61
N THR A 34 -3.90 -0.74 -11.85
CA THR A 34 -4.57 -1.36 -10.70
C THR A 34 -5.69 -2.28 -11.17
N ASP A 35 -5.72 -3.51 -10.63
CA ASP A 35 -6.80 -4.47 -10.86
C ASP A 35 -7.76 -4.46 -9.67
N VAL A 36 -7.24 -4.72 -8.48
CA VAL A 36 -8.00 -4.77 -7.23
C VAL A 36 -7.24 -4.05 -6.14
N ILE A 37 -7.95 -3.31 -5.30
CA ILE A 37 -7.41 -2.75 -4.07
C ILE A 37 -8.21 -3.25 -2.88
N PHE A 38 -7.53 -3.81 -1.90
CA PHE A 38 -8.11 -4.31 -0.66
C PHE A 38 -7.48 -3.58 0.52
N THR A 39 -8.29 -3.06 1.44
CA THR A 39 -7.82 -2.22 2.53
C THR A 39 -8.26 -2.77 3.87
N VAL A 40 -7.38 -2.70 4.86
CA VAL A 40 -7.63 -3.12 6.23
C VAL A 40 -7.31 -1.94 7.13
N ASP A 41 -8.34 -1.36 7.74
CA ASP A 41 -8.20 -0.36 8.77
C ASP A 41 -7.96 -1.04 10.13
N GLY A 42 -7.19 -0.43 11.01
CA GLY A 42 -6.95 -0.92 12.36
C GLY A 42 -5.75 -1.87 12.51
N PHE A 43 -5.11 -2.25 11.40
CA PHE A 43 -3.99 -3.19 11.39
C PHE A 43 -2.92 -2.79 10.36
N SER A 44 -1.65 -2.84 10.78
CA SER A 44 -0.47 -2.73 9.90
C SER A 44 0.61 -3.70 10.35
N PHE A 45 1.70 -3.80 9.57
CA PHE A 45 2.84 -4.65 9.95
C PHE A 45 3.51 -4.23 11.26
N SER A 46 3.37 -2.95 11.65
CA SER A 46 3.94 -2.40 12.89
C SER A 46 3.03 -2.60 14.11
N GLY A 47 1.81 -3.12 13.95
CA GLY A 47 0.87 -3.37 15.04
C GLY A 47 -0.58 -3.04 14.70
N SER A 48 -1.46 -3.11 15.70
CA SER A 48 -2.87 -2.76 15.59
C SER A 48 -3.19 -1.44 16.31
N GLY A 49 -4.05 -0.62 15.73
CA GLY A 49 -4.44 0.67 16.31
C GLY A 49 -5.43 1.44 15.44
N GLN A 50 -6.29 2.26 16.05
CA GLN A 50 -7.28 3.03 15.29
C GLN A 50 -6.67 4.03 14.30
N ASN A 51 -5.40 4.40 14.48
CA ASN A 51 -4.64 5.32 13.67
C ASN A 51 -3.79 4.62 12.59
N THR A 52 -3.90 3.31 12.39
CA THR A 52 -3.09 2.57 11.42
C THR A 52 -3.95 1.79 10.44
N GLY A 53 -3.43 1.55 9.24
CA GLY A 53 -4.05 0.69 8.26
C GLY A 53 -3.09 0.25 7.16
N MET A 54 -3.56 -0.70 6.36
CA MET A 54 -2.79 -1.30 5.27
C MET A 54 -3.67 -1.54 4.06
N ALA A 55 -3.14 -1.29 2.88
CA ALA A 55 -3.78 -1.60 1.60
C ALA A 55 -2.92 -2.59 0.78
N PHE A 56 -3.60 -3.58 0.21
CA PHE A 56 -3.08 -4.53 -0.75
C PHE A 56 -3.58 -4.14 -2.12
N VAL A 57 -2.65 -3.73 -2.97
CA VAL A 57 -2.93 -3.36 -4.36
C VAL A 57 -2.49 -4.52 -5.24
N SER A 58 -3.46 -5.20 -5.85
CA SER A 58 -3.24 -6.14 -6.94
C SER A 58 -3.14 -5.35 -8.24
N LEU A 59 -2.03 -5.55 -8.96
CA LEU A 59 -1.80 -4.93 -10.26
C LEU A 59 -2.23 -5.89 -11.36
N LYS A 60 -2.64 -5.33 -12.50
CA LYS A 60 -2.95 -6.11 -13.70
C LYS A 60 -1.75 -6.91 -14.18
N ASN A 61 -2.01 -7.88 -15.05
CA ASN A 61 -0.96 -8.71 -15.63
C ASN A 61 0.14 -7.83 -16.27
N TRP A 62 1.39 -8.24 -16.13
CA TRP A 62 2.54 -7.53 -16.68
C TRP A 62 2.41 -7.25 -18.19
N SER A 63 1.83 -8.18 -18.95
CA SER A 63 1.55 -8.02 -20.38
C SER A 63 0.61 -6.86 -20.72
N GLN A 64 -0.25 -6.45 -19.78
CA GLN A 64 -1.19 -5.33 -19.93
C GLN A 64 -0.60 -4.00 -19.48
N ARG A 65 0.58 -4.02 -18.83
CA ARG A 65 1.28 -2.86 -18.27
C ARG A 65 2.61 -2.66 -19.00
N LYS A 66 2.55 -2.07 -20.19
CA LYS A 66 3.75 -1.77 -21.00
C LYS A 66 4.44 -0.51 -20.48
N GLY A 67 5.77 -0.48 -20.51
CA GLY A 67 6.57 0.68 -20.10
C GLY A 67 7.23 0.51 -18.74
N ALA A 68 8.44 1.07 -18.59
CA ALA A 68 9.20 1.01 -17.35
C ALA A 68 8.52 1.81 -16.21
N GLU A 69 7.68 2.77 -16.56
CA GLU A 69 6.83 3.51 -15.64
C GLU A 69 5.68 2.69 -15.05
N ASN A 70 5.28 1.59 -15.69
CA ASN A 70 4.16 0.76 -15.22
C ASN A 70 4.63 -0.47 -14.41
N THR A 71 5.92 -0.50 -14.06
CA THR A 71 6.46 -1.49 -13.12
C THR A 71 5.88 -1.29 -11.72
N ALA A 72 5.83 -2.37 -10.93
CA ALA A 72 5.30 -2.31 -9.58
C ALA A 72 6.10 -1.31 -8.71
N GLN A 73 7.42 -1.25 -8.92
CA GLN A 73 8.33 -0.35 -8.22
C GLN A 73 8.04 1.11 -8.59
N ALA A 74 7.86 1.41 -9.88
CA ALA A 74 7.53 2.76 -10.33
C ALA A 74 6.17 3.23 -9.79
N ILE A 75 5.17 2.34 -9.77
CA ILE A 75 3.85 2.62 -9.18
C ILE A 75 3.98 2.88 -7.67
N ALA A 76 4.76 2.06 -6.94
CA ALA A 76 4.98 2.24 -5.50
C ALA A 76 5.71 3.56 -5.18
N LEU A 77 6.70 3.95 -6.00
CA LEU A 77 7.39 5.23 -5.85
C LEU A 77 6.44 6.41 -6.08
N ARG A 78 5.60 6.34 -7.13
CA ARG A 78 4.58 7.38 -7.38
C ARG A 78 3.55 7.45 -6.26
N ALA A 79 3.05 6.31 -5.81
CA ALA A 79 2.10 6.25 -4.70
C ALA A 79 2.71 6.88 -3.44
N THR A 80 3.95 6.53 -3.08
CA THR A 80 4.63 7.13 -1.92
C THR A 80 4.82 8.64 -2.08
N LYS A 81 5.16 9.11 -3.29
CA LYS A 81 5.35 10.54 -3.56
C LYS A 81 4.04 11.33 -3.47
N GLU A 82 2.99 10.87 -4.12
CA GLU A 82 1.71 11.57 -4.18
C GLU A 82 0.94 11.44 -2.85
N LEU A 83 0.85 10.24 -2.28
CA LEU A 83 0.17 10.01 -1.01
C LEU A 83 0.96 10.54 0.19
N GLY A 84 2.28 10.72 0.05
CA GLY A 84 3.10 11.42 1.03
C GLY A 84 2.77 12.91 1.19
N THR A 85 1.96 13.48 0.29
CA THR A 85 1.44 14.85 0.45
C THR A 85 0.30 14.96 1.47
N ILE A 86 -0.28 13.82 1.88
CA ILE A 86 -1.33 13.76 2.91
C ILE A 86 -0.71 14.15 4.24
N ARG A 87 -0.97 15.38 4.70
CA ARG A 87 -0.41 15.92 5.96
C ARG A 87 -0.82 15.14 7.20
N ASP A 88 -2.01 14.55 7.17
CA ASP A 88 -2.60 13.86 8.31
C ASP A 88 -2.14 12.40 8.46
N ALA A 89 -1.35 11.85 7.52
CA ALA A 89 -0.90 10.47 7.56
C ALA A 89 0.46 10.27 6.90
N THR A 90 1.28 9.41 7.49
CA THR A 90 2.48 8.90 6.84
C THR A 90 2.10 7.70 6.00
N VAL A 91 2.18 7.82 4.68
CA VAL A 91 1.86 6.75 3.73
C VAL A 91 3.14 6.23 3.08
N PHE A 92 3.33 4.91 3.08
CA PHE A 92 4.47 4.25 2.46
C PHE A 92 4.02 3.08 1.61
N ALA A 93 4.32 3.14 0.31
CA ALA A 93 4.07 2.04 -0.61
C ALA A 93 5.35 1.26 -0.89
N MET A 94 5.28 -0.06 -0.72
CA MET A 94 6.38 -0.97 -1.01
C MET A 94 5.89 -2.13 -1.87
N THR A 95 6.74 -2.57 -2.79
CA THR A 95 6.50 -3.81 -3.53
C THR A 95 7.03 -4.98 -2.72
N PRO A 96 6.31 -6.12 -2.68
CA PRO A 96 6.89 -7.34 -2.12
C PRO A 96 8.19 -7.68 -2.88
N PRO A 97 9.22 -8.21 -2.19
CA PRO A 97 10.44 -8.62 -2.85
C PRO A 97 10.14 -9.69 -3.92
N ALA A 98 10.82 -9.64 -5.07
CA ALA A 98 10.58 -10.53 -6.21
C ALA A 98 10.87 -12.02 -5.95
N VAL A 99 11.32 -12.37 -4.73
CA VAL A 99 11.76 -13.70 -4.35
C VAL A 99 11.07 -14.09 -3.04
N GLU A 100 9.85 -14.61 -3.12
CA GLU A 100 9.09 -15.07 -1.95
C GLU A 100 9.77 -16.22 -1.19
N TRP A 101 10.76 -16.93 -1.78
CA TRP A 101 11.45 -18.04 -1.13
C TRP A 101 12.57 -17.65 -0.16
N ALA A 102 12.99 -16.38 -0.09
CA ALA A 102 14.14 -15.98 0.74
C ALA A 102 13.80 -15.79 2.24
N GLY A 103 12.51 -15.67 2.61
CA GLY A 103 12.08 -15.46 4.00
C GLY A 103 11.60 -16.71 4.75
N ALA A 104 11.23 -17.78 4.04
CA ALA A 104 10.73 -19.01 4.66
C ALA A 104 11.84 -19.95 5.19
N LYS A 105 13.11 -19.63 4.95
CA LYS A 105 14.23 -20.50 5.36
C LYS A 105 14.62 -20.40 6.83
N GLN A 106 14.09 -19.44 7.60
CA GLN A 106 14.44 -19.32 9.02
C GLN A 106 13.54 -20.16 9.96
N TRP A 107 12.63 -20.97 9.41
CA TRP A 107 11.69 -21.80 10.20
C TRP A 107 11.90 -23.31 10.07
N PHE A 108 12.96 -23.78 9.40
CA PHE A 108 13.24 -25.21 9.23
C PHE A 108 14.62 -25.62 9.77
N TYR A 109 14.84 -25.39 11.07
CA TYR A 109 15.67 -26.28 11.87
C TYR A 109 14.88 -26.67 13.12
N VAL A 110 14.25 -27.84 13.03
CA VAL A 110 14.03 -28.74 14.16
C VAL A 110 15.34 -29.49 14.39
#